data_AF-A0A2G9LPQ2-F1
#
_entry.id   AF-A0A2G9LPQ2-F1
#
_cell.length_a   1.000
_cell.length_b   1.000
_cell.length_c   1.000
_cell.angle_alpha   90.00
_cell.angle_beta   90.00
_cell.angle_gamma   90.00
#
_symmetry.space_group_name_H-M   'P 1'
#
loop_
_entity.id
_entity.type
_entity.pdbx_description
1 polymer ?
#
loop_
_entity_poly.entity_id
_entity_poly.type
_entity_poly.pdbx_seq_one_letter_code
_entity_poly.pdbx_strand_id
1 'polypeptide(L)'
;MVAKKDSPAPVTLKCGLEIHQQLDTGKLFCRCSGESFDTASIIVRRKLRGVAGETGKVDTAAAMETGRDRTFQYEGTPATCCEIELDEEPPAPMNAAALQVVLQVAAMLKARVVDEIFVMRKTVVDGSNTSGFQRTALVAMGGVLETSE
;
A
#
# COMPACT_ATOMS: atom_id res chain seq x y z
N MET A 1 -51.01 18.16 27.72
CA MET A 1 -50.61 17.12 26.75
C MET A 1 -49.17 17.39 26.36
N VAL A 2 -48.22 16.58 26.85
CA VAL A 2 -46.81 16.69 26.47
C VAL A 2 -46.66 15.99 25.13
N ALA A 3 -46.20 16.71 24.11
CA ALA A 3 -45.92 16.14 22.80
C ALA A 3 -44.92 14.99 22.94
N LYS A 4 -45.30 13.79 22.49
CA LYS A 4 -44.37 12.67 22.33
C LYS A 4 -43.31 13.13 21.33
N LYS A 5 -42.08 13.27 21.81
CA LYS A 5 -40.89 13.50 20.99
C LYS A 5 -40.75 12.29 20.06
N ASP A 6 -40.77 12.52 18.75
CA ASP A 6 -40.60 11.47 17.75
C ASP A 6 -39.36 10.63 18.08
N SER A 7 -39.57 9.33 18.24
CA SER A 7 -38.50 8.35 18.43
C SER A 7 -37.55 8.44 17.23
N PRO A 8 -36.22 8.54 17.41
CA PRO A 8 -35.30 8.52 16.28
C PRO A 8 -35.45 7.21 15.50
N ALA A 9 -35.39 7.30 14.16
CA ALA A 9 -35.46 6.14 13.28
C ALA A 9 -34.38 5.10 13.67
N PRO A 10 -34.68 3.78 13.57
CA PRO A 10 -33.72 2.74 13.90
C PRO A 10 -32.44 2.90 13.07
N VAL A 11 -31.28 2.83 13.73
CA VAL A 11 -29.97 2.94 13.07
C VAL A 11 -29.60 1.58 12.48
N THR A 12 -29.52 1.49 11.16
CA THR A 12 -28.99 0.31 10.46
C THR A 12 -27.46 0.32 10.54
N LEU A 13 -26.86 -0.76 11.06
CA LEU A 13 -25.41 -0.94 11.05
C LEU A 13 -24.91 -1.07 9.61
N LYS A 14 -23.87 -0.31 9.27
CA LYS A 14 -23.08 -0.45 8.04
C LYS A 14 -21.63 -0.70 8.43
N CYS A 15 -21.03 -1.76 7.89
CA CYS A 15 -19.62 -2.08 8.10
C CYS A 15 -18.93 -2.39 6.77
N GLY A 16 -17.60 -2.35 6.77
CA GLY A 16 -16.75 -2.70 5.64
C GLY A 16 -15.49 -3.41 6.14
N LEU A 17 -14.88 -4.22 5.27
CA LEU A 17 -13.66 -4.97 5.56
C LEU A 17 -12.55 -4.52 4.61
N GLU A 18 -11.36 -4.32 5.15
CA GLU A 18 -10.13 -4.09 4.40
C GLU A 18 -9.09 -5.11 4.87
N ILE A 19 -8.57 -5.92 3.94
CA ILE A 19 -7.69 -7.04 4.25
C ILE A 19 -6.39 -6.86 3.47
N HIS A 20 -5.26 -6.92 4.17
CA HIS A 20 -3.92 -6.89 3.59
C HIS A 20 -3.27 -8.25 3.82
N GLN A 21 -2.79 -8.87 2.73
CA GLN A 21 -2.16 -10.18 2.79
C GLN A 21 -0.85 -10.17 2.00
N GLN A 22 0.22 -10.69 2.60
CA GLN A 22 1.51 -10.86 1.94
C GLN A 22 1.50 -12.13 1.07
N LEU A 23 2.15 -12.05 -0.08
CA LEU A 23 2.30 -13.16 -1.02
C LEU A 23 3.71 -13.73 -0.93
N ASP A 24 3.81 -15.04 -0.83
CA ASP A 24 5.10 -15.75 -0.81
C ASP A 24 5.66 -15.92 -2.24
N THR A 25 6.07 -14.79 -2.83
CA THR A 25 6.55 -14.72 -4.23
C THR A 25 7.84 -13.90 -4.37
N GLY A 26 8.42 -13.45 -3.26
CA GLY A 26 9.44 -12.41 -3.22
C GLY A 26 8.84 -11.01 -3.38
N LYS A 27 9.70 -10.00 -3.56
CA LYS A 27 9.26 -8.60 -3.68
C LYS A 27 8.63 -8.30 -5.04
N LEU A 28 7.75 -7.30 -5.09
CA LEU A 28 6.89 -7.04 -6.25
C LEU A 28 7.62 -6.35 -7.42
N PHE A 29 8.57 -5.45 -7.14
CA PHE A 29 9.23 -4.61 -8.16
C PHE A 29 10.76 -4.75 -8.17
N CYS A 30 11.29 -5.77 -7.51
CA CYS A 30 12.70 -6.16 -7.57
C CYS A 30 12.81 -7.69 -7.51
N ARG A 31 14.01 -8.23 -7.30
CA ARG A 31 14.25 -9.69 -7.21
C ARG A 31 14.80 -10.12 -5.85
N CYS A 32 14.75 -9.24 -4.87
CA CYS A 32 15.12 -9.55 -3.49
C CYS A 32 14.13 -10.52 -2.84
N SER A 33 14.62 -11.23 -1.82
CA SER A 33 13.80 -12.03 -0.93
C SER A 33 12.78 -11.16 -0.18
N GLY A 34 11.58 -11.73 0.05
CA GLY A 34 10.55 -11.15 0.91
C GLY A 34 10.70 -11.53 2.39
N GLU A 35 11.75 -12.27 2.75
CA GLU A 35 11.98 -12.74 4.11
C GLU A 35 12.40 -11.62 5.07
N SER A 36 12.06 -11.82 6.35
CA SER A 36 12.57 -11.02 7.44
C SER A 36 14.02 -11.40 7.78
N PHE A 37 14.75 -10.46 8.38
CA PHE A 37 16.11 -10.66 8.86
C PHE A 37 16.28 -10.03 10.24
N ASP A 38 17.17 -10.60 11.06
CA ASP A 38 17.43 -10.10 12.41
C ASP A 38 18.65 -9.16 12.47
N THR A 39 19.60 -9.32 11.56
CA THR A 39 20.85 -8.54 11.54
C THR A 39 21.02 -7.81 10.22
N ALA A 40 21.08 -6.48 10.29
CA ALA A 40 21.32 -5.63 9.15
C ALA A 40 22.81 -5.57 8.77
N SER A 41 23.10 -5.61 7.48
CA SER A 41 24.45 -5.36 6.92
C SER A 41 24.49 -4.15 5.99
N ILE A 42 23.32 -3.63 5.63
CA ILE A 42 23.13 -2.40 4.86
C ILE A 42 22.38 -1.43 5.76
N ILE A 43 22.90 -0.21 5.91
CA ILE A 43 22.29 0.86 6.69
C ILE A 43 22.35 2.15 5.88
N VAL A 44 21.19 2.77 5.66
CA VAL A 44 21.08 4.03 4.91
C VAL A 44 20.21 5.00 5.70
N ARG A 45 20.57 6.28 5.71
CA ARG A 45 19.75 7.34 6.31
C ARG A 45 19.18 8.26 5.26
N ARG A 46 17.91 8.62 5.40
CA ARG A 46 17.21 9.55 4.49
C ARG A 46 16.28 10.47 5.27
N LYS A 47 15.91 11.56 4.60
CA LYS A 47 14.91 12.50 5.06
C LYS A 47 13.92 12.72 3.93
N LEU A 48 12.66 12.38 4.18
CA LEU A 48 11.60 12.57 3.19
C LEU A 48 11.09 14.01 3.24
N ARG A 49 10.62 14.51 2.08
CA ARG A 49 10.02 15.84 1.96
C ARG A 49 8.68 15.70 1.25
N GLY A 50 7.64 16.29 1.83
CA GLY A 50 6.35 16.45 1.16
C GLY A 50 6.50 17.35 -0.07
N VAL A 51 6.03 16.87 -1.21
CA VAL A 51 6.06 17.62 -2.47
C VAL A 51 4.65 18.16 -2.76
N ALA A 52 4.58 19.35 -3.34
CA ALA A 52 3.33 19.92 -3.79
C ALA A 52 2.75 19.12 -4.96
N GLY A 53 1.43 18.89 -4.95
CA GLY A 53 0.74 18.33 -6.11
C GLY A 53 0.64 19.32 -7.27
N GLU A 54 -0.01 18.92 -8.35
CA GLU A 54 -0.17 19.73 -9.58
C GLU A 54 -0.78 21.12 -9.32
N THR A 55 -1.59 21.25 -8.27
CA THR A 55 -2.22 22.52 -7.86
C THR A 55 -1.29 23.45 -7.08
N GLY A 56 -0.03 23.05 -6.87
CA GLY A 56 0.94 23.77 -6.03
C GLY A 56 0.68 23.62 -4.53
N LYS A 57 -0.39 22.90 -4.13
CA LYS A 57 -0.72 22.65 -2.72
C LYS A 57 -0.12 21.33 -2.26
N VAL A 58 0.49 21.36 -1.08
CA VAL A 58 0.96 20.16 -0.38
C VAL A 58 -0.23 19.56 0.37
N ASP A 59 -0.36 18.24 0.34
CA ASP A 59 -1.34 17.53 1.16
C ASP A 59 -1.13 17.83 2.66
N THR A 60 -2.22 18.03 3.41
CA THR A 60 -2.16 18.42 4.82
C THR A 60 -1.44 17.38 5.68
N ALA A 61 -1.66 16.09 5.43
CA ALA A 61 -0.98 15.03 6.18
C ALA A 61 0.49 14.95 5.80
N ALA A 62 0.82 15.10 4.51
CA ALA A 62 2.21 15.13 4.06
C ALA A 62 2.98 16.32 4.63
N ALA A 63 2.35 17.50 4.70
CA ALA A 63 2.93 18.70 5.31
C ALA A 63 3.16 18.52 6.82
N MET A 64 2.19 17.93 7.52
CA MET A 64 2.32 17.64 8.95
C MET A 64 3.50 16.70 9.24
N GLU A 65 3.61 15.59 8.50
CA GLU A 65 4.69 14.62 8.74
C GLU A 65 6.06 15.20 8.36
N THR A 66 6.14 15.95 7.26
CA THR A 66 7.37 16.66 6.88
C THR A 66 7.80 17.66 7.96
N GLY A 67 6.84 18.36 8.59
CA GLY A 67 7.10 19.30 9.67
C GLY A 67 7.68 18.65 10.94
N ARG A 68 7.61 17.32 11.09
CA ARG A 68 8.25 16.60 12.22
C ARG A 68 9.75 16.43 12.06
N ASP A 69 10.29 16.77 10.88
CA ASP A 69 11.73 16.85 10.60
C ASP A 69 12.54 15.57 10.90
N ARG A 70 11.90 14.41 10.75
CA ARG A 70 12.50 13.12 11.10
C ARG A 70 13.55 12.67 10.09
N THR A 71 14.61 12.03 10.59
CA THR A 71 15.56 11.28 9.78
C THR A 71 15.28 9.80 9.98
N PHE A 72 15.06 9.07 8.90
CA PHE A 72 14.77 7.64 8.92
C PHE A 72 16.05 6.85 8.66
N GLN A 73 16.25 5.78 9.44
CA GLN A 73 17.29 4.78 9.20
C GLN A 73 16.63 3.56 8.58
N TYR A 74 17.07 3.21 7.38
CA TYR A 74 16.66 2.01 6.64
C TYR A 74 17.72 0.95 6.82
N GLU A 75 17.27 -0.27 7.09
CA GLU A 75 18.10 -1.43 7.37
C GLU A 75 17.77 -2.55 6.39
N GLY A 76 18.78 -3.32 6.00
CA GLY A 76 18.63 -4.40 5.04
C GLY A 76 19.80 -5.36 5.02
N THR A 77 19.68 -6.41 4.22
CA THR A 77 20.75 -7.34 3.89
C THR A 77 20.89 -7.46 2.37
N PRO A 78 22.03 -7.95 1.84
CA PRO A 78 22.17 -8.22 0.41
C PRO A 78 21.08 -9.12 -0.19
N ALA A 79 20.42 -9.96 0.63
CA ALA A 79 19.32 -10.82 0.17
C ALA A 79 17.98 -10.06 0.08
N THR A 80 17.73 -9.11 0.96
CA THR A 80 16.43 -8.42 1.10
C THR A 80 16.43 -7.00 0.55
N CYS A 81 17.59 -6.41 0.30
CA CYS A 81 17.74 -5.02 -0.07
C CYS A 81 18.69 -4.87 -1.27
N CYS A 82 18.19 -4.22 -2.33
CA CYS A 82 18.95 -3.81 -3.51
C CYS A 82 18.73 -2.32 -3.75
N GLU A 83 19.35 -1.78 -4.79
CA GLU A 83 19.24 -0.35 -5.13
C GLU A 83 17.79 0.11 -5.40
N ILE A 84 16.92 -0.77 -5.90
CA ILE A 84 15.49 -0.45 -6.08
C ILE A 84 14.79 -0.23 -4.73
N GLU A 85 15.16 -0.99 -3.70
CA GLU A 85 14.61 -0.83 -2.34
C GLU A 85 15.14 0.45 -1.69
N LEU A 86 16.31 0.92 -2.09
CA LEU A 86 16.94 2.16 -1.60
C LEU A 86 16.56 3.41 -2.39
N ASP A 87 15.73 3.26 -3.44
CA ASP A 87 15.37 4.32 -4.40
C ASP A 87 16.57 4.86 -5.22
N GLU A 88 17.56 3.99 -5.49
CA GLU A 88 18.77 4.29 -6.26
C GLU A 88 18.74 3.68 -7.69
N GLU A 89 17.73 2.84 -7.99
CA GLU A 89 17.51 2.25 -9.33
C GLU A 89 16.01 2.25 -9.70
N PRO A 90 15.65 2.45 -10.98
CA PRO A 90 14.27 2.28 -11.44
C PRO A 90 13.71 0.88 -11.11
N PRO A 91 12.40 0.76 -10.81
CA PRO A 91 11.80 -0.52 -10.48
C PRO A 91 11.84 -1.49 -11.66
N ALA A 92 12.07 -2.76 -11.37
CA ALA A 92 11.93 -3.84 -12.34
C ALA A 92 10.46 -4.06 -12.70
N PRO A 93 10.17 -4.78 -13.80
CA PRO A 93 8.81 -5.21 -14.10
C PRO A 93 8.18 -5.99 -12.95
N MET A 94 6.86 -5.78 -12.79
CA MET A 94 6.04 -6.43 -11.77
C MET A 94 6.30 -7.94 -11.72
N ASN A 95 6.42 -8.47 -10.52
CA ASN A 95 6.62 -9.89 -10.29
C ASN A 95 5.44 -10.70 -10.83
N ALA A 96 5.71 -11.50 -11.86
CA ALA A 96 4.69 -12.29 -12.54
C ALA A 96 4.05 -13.35 -11.62
N ALA A 97 4.82 -13.95 -10.68
CA ALA A 97 4.27 -14.90 -9.72
C ALA A 97 3.28 -14.23 -8.77
N ALA A 98 3.60 -13.03 -8.28
CA ALA A 98 2.68 -12.23 -7.47
C ALA A 98 1.39 -11.93 -8.23
N LEU A 99 1.49 -11.49 -9.49
CA LEU A 99 0.33 -11.20 -10.33
C LEU A 99 -0.54 -12.44 -10.55
N GLN A 100 0.06 -13.61 -10.81
CA GLN A 100 -0.68 -14.87 -10.97
C GLN A 100 -1.50 -15.22 -9.72
N VAL A 101 -0.93 -15.08 -8.52
CA VAL A 101 -1.65 -15.32 -7.27
C VAL A 101 -2.81 -14.33 -7.11
N VAL A 102 -2.61 -13.05 -7.43
CA VAL A 102 -3.70 -12.05 -7.36
C VAL A 102 -4.82 -12.37 -8.35
N LEU A 103 -4.50 -12.82 -9.57
CA LEU A 103 -5.50 -13.24 -10.55
C LEU A 103 -6.29 -14.48 -10.09
N GLN A 104 -5.63 -15.43 -9.43
CA GLN A 104 -6.31 -16.57 -8.81
C GLN A 104 -7.27 -16.13 -7.71
N VAL A 105 -6.84 -15.24 -6.81
CA VAL A 105 -7.70 -14.67 -5.77
C VAL A 105 -8.89 -13.91 -6.38
N ALA A 106 -8.67 -13.13 -7.43
CA ALA A 106 -9.74 -12.45 -8.16
C ALA A 106 -10.77 -13.44 -8.71
N ALA A 107 -10.33 -14.54 -9.32
CA ALA A 107 -11.21 -15.59 -9.81
C ALA A 107 -12.00 -16.28 -8.68
N MET A 108 -11.35 -16.57 -7.55
CA MET A 108 -12.02 -17.16 -6.37
C MET A 108 -13.11 -16.24 -5.81
N LEU A 109 -12.89 -14.93 -5.83
CA LEU A 109 -13.85 -13.91 -5.40
C LEU A 109 -14.88 -13.55 -6.48
N LYS A 110 -14.90 -14.27 -7.63
CA LYS A 110 -15.76 -13.98 -8.78
C LYS A 110 -15.62 -12.53 -9.28
N ALA A 111 -14.46 -11.92 -9.11
CA ALA A 111 -14.20 -10.53 -9.49
C ALA A 111 -13.85 -10.42 -10.98
N ARG A 112 -14.19 -9.28 -11.59
CA ARG A 112 -13.80 -8.94 -12.96
C ARG A 112 -12.40 -8.34 -12.97
N VAL A 113 -11.49 -9.00 -13.66
CA VAL A 113 -10.12 -8.50 -13.91
C VAL A 113 -10.15 -7.32 -14.88
N VAL A 114 -9.29 -6.33 -14.65
CA VAL A 114 -9.14 -5.17 -15.55
C VAL A 114 -8.42 -5.56 -16.84
N ASP A 115 -8.70 -4.85 -17.94
CA ASP A 115 -8.07 -5.14 -19.24
C ASP A 115 -6.57 -4.79 -19.23
N GLU A 116 -6.20 -3.71 -18.54
CA GLU A 116 -4.83 -3.24 -18.40
C GLU A 116 -4.54 -2.80 -16.96
N ILE A 117 -3.33 -3.11 -16.48
CA ILE A 117 -2.88 -2.80 -15.12
C ILE A 117 -1.92 -1.62 -15.17
N PHE A 118 -2.29 -0.54 -14.47
CA PHE A 118 -1.44 0.64 -14.30
C PHE A 118 -0.91 0.72 -12.88
N VAL A 119 0.40 0.86 -12.75
CA VAL A 119 1.05 1.05 -11.45
C VAL A 119 1.00 2.52 -11.07
N MET A 120 0.42 2.80 -9.91
CA MET A 120 0.23 4.11 -9.33
C MET A 120 1.18 4.32 -8.15
N ARG A 121 1.40 5.58 -7.77
CA ARG A 121 2.21 5.98 -6.62
C ARG A 121 1.31 6.65 -5.60
N LYS A 122 1.04 5.95 -4.49
CA LYS A 122 0.33 6.52 -3.34
C LYS A 122 1.36 7.19 -2.43
N THR A 123 1.27 8.51 -2.26
CA THR A 123 2.20 9.27 -1.40
C THR A 123 2.19 8.74 0.03
N VAL A 124 3.37 8.44 0.57
CA VAL A 124 3.60 7.93 1.93
C VAL A 124 4.89 8.52 2.46
N VAL A 125 4.79 9.52 3.35
CA VAL A 125 5.95 10.27 3.86
C VAL A 125 6.29 9.98 5.33
N ASP A 126 5.72 8.93 5.91
CA ASP A 126 5.97 8.48 7.28
C ASP A 126 7.29 7.72 7.47
N GLY A 127 8.04 7.54 6.37
CA GLY A 127 9.30 6.81 6.36
C GLY A 127 9.19 5.33 6.06
N SER A 128 8.00 4.74 5.95
CA SER A 128 7.83 3.31 5.65
C SER A 128 8.25 2.92 4.22
N ASN A 129 8.26 3.88 3.29
CA ASN A 129 8.76 3.72 1.93
C ASN A 129 9.93 4.67 1.67
N THR A 130 11.09 4.13 1.26
CA THR A 130 12.31 4.87 0.92
C THR A 130 12.11 5.95 -0.15
N SER A 131 11.24 5.66 -1.13
CA SER A 131 10.88 6.56 -2.24
C SER A 131 9.81 7.61 -1.88
N GLY A 132 9.26 7.58 -0.67
CA GLY A 132 8.18 8.49 -0.25
C GLY A 132 6.80 8.17 -0.87
N PHE A 133 6.66 7.01 -1.53
CA PHE A 133 5.39 6.50 -2.01
C PHE A 133 5.34 4.98 -2.01
N GLN A 134 4.12 4.45 -1.88
CA GLN A 134 3.83 3.05 -2.11
C GLN A 134 3.41 2.84 -3.58
N ARG A 135 4.02 1.87 -4.26
CA ARG A 135 3.56 1.42 -5.58
C ARG A 135 2.32 0.53 -5.38
N THR A 136 1.23 0.87 -6.05
CA THR A 136 -0.05 0.14 -5.97
C THR A 136 -0.67 -0.03 -7.36
N ALA A 137 -1.51 -1.04 -7.55
CA ALA A 137 -2.22 -1.26 -8.80
C ALA A 137 -3.58 -1.90 -8.54
N LEU A 138 -4.59 -1.49 -9.31
CA LEU A 138 -5.90 -2.13 -9.33
C LEU A 138 -5.86 -3.31 -10.29
N VAL A 139 -6.21 -4.51 -9.82
CA VAL A 139 -6.18 -5.74 -10.64
C VAL A 139 -7.58 -6.27 -10.96
N ALA A 140 -8.52 -6.19 -10.02
CA ALA A 140 -9.88 -6.68 -10.22
C ALA A 140 -10.90 -5.91 -9.38
N MET A 141 -12.17 -5.92 -9.80
CA MET A 141 -13.29 -5.25 -9.14
C MET A 141 -14.58 -6.07 -9.24
N GLY A 142 -15.56 -5.73 -8.39
CA GLY A 142 -16.92 -6.29 -8.50
C GLY A 142 -17.03 -7.75 -8.08
N GLY A 143 -16.09 -8.24 -7.26
CA GLY A 143 -16.19 -9.57 -6.65
C GLY A 143 -17.29 -9.64 -5.59
N VAL A 144 -17.79 -10.84 -5.35
CA VAL A 144 -18.85 -11.14 -4.38
C VAL A 144 -18.48 -12.40 -3.62
N LEU A 145 -18.57 -12.33 -2.29
CA LEU A 145 -18.44 -13.48 -1.41
C LEU A 145 -19.79 -13.73 -0.74
N GLU A 146 -20.35 -14.91 -0.97
CA GLU A 146 -21.60 -15.32 -0.33
C GLU A 146 -21.31 -15.82 1.08
N THR A 147 -22.10 -15.34 2.04
CA THR A 147 -22.10 -15.80 3.42
C THR A 147 -23.25 -16.77 3.66
N SER A 148 -23.16 -17.59 4.70
CA SER A 148 -24.22 -18.54 5.08
C SER A 148 -25.49 -17.87 5.64
N GLU A 149 -25.47 -16.55 5.79
CA GLU A 149 -26.62 -15.69 6.13
C GLU A 149 -26.87 -14.69 5.01
#